data_AF-A0A2E1XGL5-F1
#
_entry.id   AF-A0A2E1XGL5-F1
#
_cell.length_a   1.000
_cell.length_b   1.000
_cell.length_c   1.000
_cell.angle_alpha   90.00
_cell.angle_beta   90.00
_cell.angle_gamma   90.00
#
_symmetry.space_group_name_H-M   'P 1'
#
loop_
_entity.id
_entity.type
_entity.pdbx_description
1 polymer ?
#
loop_
_entity_poly.entity_id
_entity_poly.type
_entity_poly.pdbx_seq_one_letter_code
_entity_poly.pdbx_strand_id
1 'polypeptide(L)'
;MTEPIPGFPDSLMTPTPETGFQLAIKLSRLGVKVTQPDMDTLKKLRPKYSKDADALIASSQVIAIHYQTIAAANDYWHTNKGDVS
;
A
#
# COMPACT_ATOMS: atom_id res chain seq x y z
N MET A 1 -15.60 -7.31 -19.97
CA MET A 1 -14.77 -6.41 -19.14
C MET A 1 -14.78 -7.02 -17.75
N THR A 2 -13.62 -7.44 -17.24
CA THR A 2 -13.50 -8.00 -15.88
C THR A 2 -13.84 -6.92 -14.86
N GLU A 3 -14.64 -7.24 -13.85
CA GLU A 3 -15.00 -6.26 -12.83
C GLU A 3 -13.77 -5.74 -12.08
N PRO A 4 -13.74 -4.45 -11.72
CA PRO A 4 -12.64 -3.87 -10.97
C PRO A 4 -12.52 -4.53 -9.60
N ILE A 5 -11.28 -4.77 -9.15
CA ILE A 5 -11.02 -5.37 -7.85
C ILE A 5 -11.56 -4.42 -6.77
N PRO A 6 -12.50 -4.88 -5.90
CA PRO A 6 -13.08 -4.02 -4.88
C PRO A 6 -12.01 -3.43 -3.96
N GLY A 7 -11.98 -2.09 -3.89
CA GLY A 7 -11.06 -1.33 -3.06
C GLY A 7 -9.75 -0.92 -3.74
N PHE A 8 -9.52 -1.33 -4.99
CA PHE A 8 -8.42 -0.79 -5.80
C PHE A 8 -8.65 0.71 -6.08
N PRO A 9 -7.63 1.57 -5.97
CA PRO A 9 -7.80 3.01 -6.15
C PRO A 9 -7.85 3.39 -7.64
N ASP A 10 -8.65 4.40 -7.98
CA ASP A 10 -8.73 4.96 -9.34
C ASP A 10 -7.55 5.90 -9.67
N SER A 11 -6.81 6.36 -8.65
CA SER A 11 -5.64 7.23 -8.77
C SER A 11 -4.58 6.94 -7.71
N LEU A 12 -3.32 7.19 -8.05
CA LEU A 12 -2.19 7.14 -7.12
C LEU A 12 -1.85 8.52 -6.51
N MET A 13 -2.57 9.57 -6.88
CA MET A 13 -2.35 10.92 -6.36
C MET A 13 -2.85 11.01 -4.92
N THR A 14 -1.99 11.52 -4.03
CA THR A 14 -2.29 11.73 -2.61
C THR A 14 -1.76 13.10 -2.17
N PRO A 15 -2.49 13.85 -1.34
CA PRO A 15 -2.14 15.23 -0.99
C PRO A 15 -0.88 15.35 -0.13
N THR A 16 -0.49 14.28 0.59
CA THR A 16 0.64 14.29 1.51
C THR A 16 1.44 12.99 1.44
N PRO A 17 2.72 13.02 1.86
CA PRO A 17 3.52 11.80 2.00
C PRO A 17 2.89 10.74 2.90
N GLU A 18 2.22 11.15 3.98
CA GLU A 18 1.54 10.26 4.92
C GLU A 18 0.36 9.53 4.26
N THR A 19 -0.49 10.27 3.54
CA THR A 19 -1.62 9.68 2.81
C THR A 19 -1.13 8.77 1.68
N GLY A 20 0.01 9.09 1.07
CA GLY A 20 0.72 8.20 0.14
C GLY A 20 1.19 6.89 0.78
N PHE A 21 1.72 6.95 2.00
CA PHE A 21 2.14 5.75 2.73
C PHE A 21 0.94 4.87 3.13
N GLN A 22 -0.15 5.48 3.57
CA GLN A 22 -1.40 4.78 3.84
C GLN A 22 -1.95 4.07 2.58
N LEU A 23 -1.84 4.72 1.41
CA LEU A 23 -2.19 4.11 0.12
C LEU A 23 -1.28 2.92 -0.21
N ALA A 24 0.02 3.02 0.03
CA ALA A 24 0.98 1.93 -0.17
C ALA A 24 0.65 0.70 0.68
N ILE A 25 0.30 0.91 1.96
CA ILE A 25 -0.17 -0.16 2.85
C ILE A 25 -1.44 -0.81 2.31
N LYS A 26 -2.40 0.00 1.83
CA LYS A 26 -3.66 -0.50 1.28
C LYS A 26 -3.40 -1.38 0.05
N LEU A 27 -2.58 -0.94 -0.89
CA LEU A 27 -2.21 -1.72 -2.09
C LEU A 27 -1.50 -3.03 -1.73
N SER A 28 -0.55 -2.98 -0.79
CA SER A 28 0.15 -4.18 -0.30
C SER A 28 -0.83 -5.23 0.23
N ARG A 29 -1.82 -4.82 1.01
CA ARG A 29 -2.85 -5.70 1.56
C ARG A 29 -3.83 -6.22 0.50
N LEU A 30 -4.14 -5.40 -0.50
CA LEU A 30 -4.99 -5.80 -1.62
C LEU A 30 -4.34 -6.91 -2.44
N GLY A 31 -3.03 -6.85 -2.71
CA GLY A 31 -2.32 -7.92 -3.40
C GLY A 31 -2.45 -9.28 -2.70
N VAL A 32 -2.33 -9.29 -1.37
CA VAL A 32 -2.54 -10.51 -0.56
C VAL A 32 -3.99 -10.99 -0.65
N LYS A 33 -4.97 -10.09 -0.56
CA LYS A 33 -6.40 -10.43 -0.65
C LYS A 33 -6.80 -10.94 -2.03
N VAL A 34 -6.21 -10.42 -3.11
CA VAL A 34 -6.43 -10.90 -4.48
C VAL A 34 -5.87 -12.32 -4.64
N THR A 35 -4.69 -12.57 -4.07
CA THR A 35 -4.04 -13.90 -4.13
C THR A 35 -4.78 -14.93 -3.28
N GLN A 36 -5.31 -14.52 -2.13
CA GLN A 36 -6.10 -15.36 -1.23
C GLN A 36 -7.41 -14.65 -0.83
N PRO A 37 -8.51 -14.90 -1.56
CA PRO A 37 -9.78 -14.22 -1.32
C PRO A 37 -10.50 -14.72 -0.05
N ASP A 38 -10.13 -15.90 0.47
CA ASP A 38 -10.72 -16.44 1.70
C ASP A 38 -10.20 -15.72 2.95
N MET A 39 -11.06 -14.88 3.51
CA MET A 39 -10.80 -14.11 4.73
C MET A 39 -10.57 -14.99 5.96
N ASP A 40 -11.15 -16.19 6.03
CA ASP A 40 -10.98 -17.07 7.18
C ASP A 40 -9.62 -17.78 7.13
N THR A 41 -9.15 -18.14 5.94
CA THR A 41 -7.77 -18.58 5.72
C THR A 41 -6.77 -17.47 6.09
N LEU A 42 -7.01 -16.22 5.70
CA LEU A 42 -6.15 -15.09 6.09
C LEU A 42 -6.09 -14.88 7.61
N LYS A 43 -7.22 -14.99 8.31
CA LYS A 43 -7.28 -14.88 9.78
C LYS A 43 -6.51 -16.00 10.46
N LYS A 44 -6.61 -17.23 9.95
CA LYS A 44 -5.89 -18.41 10.49
C LYS A 44 -4.38 -18.28 10.32
N LEU A 45 -3.91 -17.69 9.22
CA LEU A 45 -2.49 -17.49 8.94
C LEU A 45 -1.88 -16.29 9.69
N ARG A 46 -2.72 -15.31 10.08
CA ARG A 46 -2.28 -14.07 10.74
C ARG A 46 -1.37 -14.26 11.96
N PRO A 47 -1.68 -15.13 12.93
CA PRO A 47 -0.83 -15.33 14.09
C PRO A 47 0.57 -15.87 13.75
N LYS A 48 0.69 -16.59 12.63
CA LYS A 48 1.94 -17.23 12.20
C LYS A 48 2.93 -16.22 11.64
N TYR A 49 2.48 -15.34 10.74
CA TYR A 49 3.38 -14.33 10.15
C TYR A 49 3.51 -13.07 11.03
N SER A 50 2.54 -12.75 11.90
CA SER A 50 2.61 -11.53 12.72
C SER A 50 3.67 -11.58 13.82
N LYS A 51 4.18 -12.78 14.14
CA LYS A 51 5.23 -13.00 15.14
C LYS A 51 6.57 -13.38 14.52
N ASP A 52 6.63 -13.44 13.20
CA ASP A 52 7.80 -13.83 12.43
C ASP A 52 8.50 -12.55 11.96
N ALA A 53 9.73 -12.34 12.42
CA ALA A 53 10.51 -11.16 12.11
C ALA A 53 10.78 -11.04 10.59
N ASP A 54 11.04 -12.17 9.91
CA ASP A 54 11.30 -12.18 8.47
C ASP A 54 10.04 -11.79 7.70
N ALA A 55 8.87 -12.27 8.15
CA ALA A 55 7.60 -11.90 7.53
C ALA A 55 7.23 -10.42 7.75
N LEU A 56 7.59 -9.85 8.90
CA LEU A 56 7.41 -8.41 9.18
C LEU A 56 8.33 -7.55 8.31
N ILE A 57 9.60 -7.95 8.15
CA ILE A 57 10.56 -7.29 7.25
C ILE A 57 10.10 -7.37 5.80
N ALA A 58 9.69 -8.56 5.34
CA ALA A 58 9.16 -8.76 3.99
C ALA A 58 7.91 -7.90 3.74
N SER A 59 7.00 -7.82 4.72
CA SER A 59 5.82 -6.95 4.62
C SER A 59 6.20 -5.47 4.50
N SER A 60 7.21 -5.04 5.26
CA SER A 60 7.75 -3.67 5.18
C SER A 60 8.38 -3.38 3.81
N GLN A 61 9.12 -4.34 3.24
CA GLN A 61 9.72 -4.21 1.92
C GLN A 61 8.65 -4.02 0.82
N VAL A 62 7.57 -4.80 0.85
CA VAL A 62 6.46 -4.66 -0.12
C VAL A 62 5.82 -3.27 -0.03
N ILE A 63 5.60 -2.77 1.19
CA ILE A 63 5.08 -1.42 1.40
C ILE A 63 6.04 -0.37 0.85
N ALA A 64 7.35 -0.52 1.08
CA ALA A 64 8.37 0.40 0.58
C ALA A 64 8.38 0.47 -0.95
N ILE A 65 8.24 -0.66 -1.64
CA ILE A 65 8.17 -0.73 -3.11
C ILE A 65 6.94 0.03 -3.62
N HIS A 66 5.75 -0.21 -3.04
CA HIS A 66 4.55 0.54 -3.43
C HIS A 66 4.67 2.03 -3.13
N TYR A 67 5.26 2.38 -1.98
CA TYR A 67 5.45 3.76 -1.59
C TYR A 67 6.41 4.49 -2.53
N GLN A 68 7.48 3.84 -3.01
CA GLN A 68 8.37 4.41 -4.02
C GLN A 68 7.60 4.78 -5.29
N THR A 69 6.72 3.91 -5.78
CA THR A 69 5.89 4.18 -6.96
C THR A 69 4.90 5.32 -6.71
N ILE A 70 4.25 5.36 -5.55
CA ILE A 70 3.30 6.43 -5.19
C ILE A 70 4.04 7.76 -5.03
N ALA A 71 5.20 7.78 -4.38
CA ALA A 71 6.01 8.98 -4.23
C ALA A 71 6.43 9.54 -5.60
N ALA A 72 6.91 8.69 -6.51
CA ALA A 72 7.23 9.10 -7.87
C ALA A 72 6.00 9.64 -8.64
N ALA A 73 4.82 9.02 -8.46
CA ALA A 73 3.58 9.51 -9.05
C ALA A 73 3.14 10.89 -8.51
N ASN A 74 3.55 11.25 -7.30
CA ASN A 74 3.21 12.50 -6.62
C ASN A 74 4.35 13.54 -6.66
N ASP A 75 5.34 13.35 -7.53
CA ASP A 75 6.54 14.21 -7.60
C ASP A 75 7.17 14.45 -6.23
N TYR A 76 7.21 13.41 -5.40
CA TYR A 76 7.75 13.41 -4.04
C TYR A 76 7.18 14.47 -3.10
N TRP A 77 6.00 15.02 -3.42
CA TRP A 77 5.36 16.11 -2.68
C TRP A 77 6.28 17.32 -2.50
N HIS A 78 7.15 17.60 -3.48
CA HIS A 78 8.00 18.78 -3.45
C HIS A 78 7.14 20.03 -3.31
N THR A 79 7.16 20.65 -2.14
CA THR A 79 6.63 22.00 -1.97
C THR A 79 7.59 22.94 -2.70
N ASN A 80 7.19 23.37 -3.89
CA ASN A 80 7.82 24.54 -4.48
C ASN A 80 7.71 25.68 -3.47
N LYS A 81 8.84 26.26 -3.08
CA LYS A 81 8.94 27.44 -2.19
C LYS A 81 8.21 28.69 -2.71
N GLY A 82 7.41 28.58 -3.78
CA GLY A 82 6.65 29.66 -4.41
C GLY A 82 5.17 29.76 -4.01
N ASP A 83 4.58 28.73 -3.38
CA ASP A 83 3.13 28.72 -3.06
C ASP A 83 2.81 29.17 -1.62
N VAL A 84 3.80 29.72 -0.90
CA VAL A 84 3.55 30.52 0.31
C VAL A 84 3.53 31.99 -0.12
N SER A 85 2.36 32.45 -0.57
CA SER A 85 1.98 33.87 -0.64
C SER A 85 0.83 34.14 0.30
#